data_AF-A0A7K0V068-F1
#
_entry.id   AF-A0A7K0V068-F1
#
_cell.length_a   1.000
_cell.length_b   1.000
_cell.length_c   1.000
_cell.angle_alpha   90.00
_cell.angle_beta   90.00
_cell.angle_gamma   90.00
#
_symmetry.space_group_name_H-M   'P 1'
#
loop_
_entity.id
_entity.type
_entity.pdbx_description
1 polymer ?
#
loop_
_entity_poly.entity_id
_entity_poly.type
_entity_poly.pdbx_seq_one_letter_code
_entity_poly.pdbx_strand_id
1 'polypeptide(L)'
;MEASLAFIATVVATLFAQATLARATRHRRPQDGAWAFALATFALASAALFIGVTTGWDNGTFRAFYLLGAILSVPWLALGTIYLIHGNTIGRRVQWCLVAFSGMALGAMLTCAIAPGIAGSAIPVGKEVLPVLPRVLAASGSGLGALVIIIGAALSAIRWMREPGTVARRRAIANALIALGTLILSGGGLIQGIVGKDTAFTVSLALGISVIYAGFLVASGAGQGANQVEPSTSN
;
A
#
# COMPACT_ATOMS: atom_id res chain seq x y z
N MET A 1 15.63 -6.75 -16.73
CA MET A 1 15.66 -5.70 -15.67
C MET A 1 14.32 -5.62 -14.94
N GLU A 2 13.20 -5.46 -15.65
CA GLU A 2 11.86 -5.34 -15.04
C GLU A 2 11.45 -6.57 -14.21
N ALA A 3 11.68 -7.78 -14.74
CA ALA A 3 11.43 -9.02 -14.00
C ALA A 3 12.18 -9.09 -12.66
N SER A 4 13.45 -8.65 -12.62
CA SER A 4 14.27 -8.64 -11.41
C SER A 4 13.75 -7.64 -10.37
N LEU A 5 13.32 -6.45 -10.81
CA LEU A 5 12.72 -5.43 -9.93
C LEU A 5 11.35 -5.87 -9.40
N ALA A 6 10.52 -6.50 -10.26
CA ALA A 6 9.24 -7.06 -9.85
C ALA A 6 9.41 -8.21 -8.86
N PHE A 7 10.43 -9.05 -9.04
CA PHE A 7 10.80 -10.09 -8.08
C PHE A 7 11.19 -9.50 -6.73
N ILE A 8 12.08 -8.50 -6.71
CA ILE A 8 12.50 -7.82 -5.48
C ILE A 8 11.28 -7.17 -4.79
N ALA A 9 10.43 -6.47 -5.54
CA ALA A 9 9.22 -5.86 -5.02
C ALA A 9 8.29 -6.92 -4.39
N THR A 10 8.14 -8.07 -5.05
CA THR A 10 7.33 -9.19 -4.55
C THR A 10 7.89 -9.76 -3.25
N VAL A 11 9.21 -10.01 -3.20
CA VAL A 11 9.87 -10.53 -2.00
C VAL A 11 9.74 -9.55 -0.84
N VAL A 12 10.06 -8.27 -1.07
CA VAL A 12 9.96 -7.22 -0.03
C VAL A 12 8.52 -7.05 0.44
N ALA A 13 7.55 -6.98 -0.48
CA ALA A 13 6.15 -6.88 -0.16
C ALA A 13 5.64 -8.09 0.64
N THR A 14 6.05 -9.30 0.27
CA THR A 14 5.67 -10.54 0.95
C THR A 14 6.25 -10.58 2.36
N LEU A 15 7.53 -10.28 2.53
CA LEU A 15 8.18 -10.20 3.85
C LEU A 15 7.51 -9.13 4.72
N PHE A 16 7.17 -7.99 4.13
CA PHE A 16 6.47 -6.93 4.84
C PHE A 16 5.06 -7.36 5.26
N ALA A 17 4.29 -7.96 4.35
CA ALA A 17 2.96 -8.49 4.64
C ALA A 17 3.00 -9.54 5.76
N GLN A 18 3.97 -10.45 5.73
CA GLN A 18 4.18 -11.45 6.79
C GLN A 18 4.52 -10.80 8.14
N ALA A 19 5.43 -9.82 8.17
CA ALA A 19 5.79 -9.11 9.39
C ALA A 19 4.60 -8.36 10.00
N THR A 20 3.79 -7.70 9.16
CA THR A 20 2.60 -6.98 9.63
C THR A 20 1.46 -7.92 10.03
N LEU A 21 1.27 -9.04 9.33
CA LEU A 21 0.27 -10.05 9.70
C LEU A 21 0.63 -10.74 11.04
N ALA A 22 1.91 -11.05 11.26
CA ALA A 22 2.41 -11.56 12.54
C ALA A 22 2.18 -10.56 13.69
N ARG A 23 2.26 -9.26 13.40
CA ARG A 23 1.95 -8.19 14.38
C ARG A 23 0.45 -8.05 14.63
N ALA A 24 -0.37 -8.09 13.58
CA ALA A 24 -1.83 -7.98 13.66
C ALA A 24 -2.45 -9.13 14.46
N THR A 25 -1.93 -10.35 14.29
CA THR A 25 -2.35 -11.53 15.04
C THR A 25 -1.98 -11.46 16.52
N ARG A 26 -0.88 -10.79 16.88
CA ARG A 26 -0.41 -10.65 18.27
C ARG A 26 -1.06 -9.51 19.05
N HIS A 27 -1.33 -8.35 18.43
CA HIS A 27 -1.80 -7.16 19.17
C HIS A 27 -3.30 -6.83 18.99
N ARG A 28 -4.03 -7.54 18.11
CA ARG A 28 -5.49 -7.46 17.89
C ARG A 28 -6.09 -6.04 17.84
N ARG A 29 -5.34 -5.02 17.39
CA ARG A 29 -5.91 -3.68 17.19
C ARG A 29 -6.56 -3.60 15.79
N PRO A 30 -7.73 -2.96 15.64
CA PRO A 30 -8.45 -2.88 14.35
C PRO A 30 -7.59 -2.32 13.19
N GLN A 31 -6.76 -1.32 13.50
CA GLN A 31 -5.80 -0.72 12.57
C GLN A 31 -4.79 -1.71 11.99
N ASP A 32 -4.32 -2.67 12.79
CA ASP A 32 -3.31 -3.63 12.36
C ASP A 32 -3.90 -4.63 11.36
N GLY A 33 -5.20 -4.96 11.50
CA GLY A 33 -5.93 -5.77 10.54
C GLY A 33 -6.10 -5.08 9.18
N ALA A 34 -6.45 -3.79 9.18
CA ALA A 34 -6.57 -3.01 7.94
C ALA A 34 -5.22 -2.92 7.18
N TRP A 35 -4.13 -2.67 7.91
CA TRP A 35 -2.79 -2.65 7.33
C TRP A 35 -2.33 -4.02 6.84
N ALA A 36 -2.60 -5.09 7.59
CA ALA A 36 -2.26 -6.44 7.16
C ALA A 36 -2.99 -6.80 5.85
N PHE A 37 -4.27 -6.45 5.73
CA PHE A 37 -5.04 -6.67 4.49
C PHE A 37 -4.45 -5.88 3.32
N ALA A 38 -4.17 -4.58 3.52
CA ALA A 38 -3.56 -3.73 2.49
C ALA A 38 -2.25 -4.33 1.97
N LEU A 39 -1.36 -4.75 2.87
CA LEU A 39 -0.07 -5.33 2.50
C LEU A 39 -0.19 -6.70 1.85
N ALA A 40 -1.15 -7.53 2.28
CA ALA A 40 -1.44 -8.79 1.60
C ALA A 40 -1.89 -8.55 0.16
N THR A 41 -2.80 -7.60 -0.08
CA THR A 41 -3.23 -7.25 -1.44
C THR A 41 -2.07 -6.68 -2.26
N PHE A 42 -1.19 -5.86 -1.66
CA PHE A 42 0.00 -5.33 -2.32
C PHE A 42 1.00 -6.42 -2.73
N ALA A 43 1.23 -7.40 -1.84
CA ALA A 43 2.12 -8.52 -2.12
C ALA A 43 1.59 -9.40 -3.24
N LEU A 44 0.29 -9.72 -3.22
CA LEU A 44 -0.37 -10.47 -4.29
C LEU A 44 -0.36 -9.70 -5.62
N ALA A 45 -0.55 -8.38 -5.60
CA ALA A 45 -0.43 -7.55 -6.80
C ALA A 45 1.00 -7.58 -7.35
N SER A 46 2.01 -7.48 -6.49
CA SER A 46 3.41 -7.55 -6.89
C SER A 46 3.76 -8.92 -7.49
N ALA A 47 3.24 -10.01 -6.91
CA ALA A 47 3.38 -11.36 -7.46
C ALA A 47 2.71 -11.47 -8.84
N ALA A 48 1.51 -10.92 -9.02
CA ALA A 48 0.84 -10.88 -10.31
C ALA A 48 1.63 -10.07 -11.35
N LEU A 49 2.24 -8.95 -10.95
CA LEU A 49 3.14 -8.17 -11.81
C LEU A 49 4.36 -9.00 -12.25
N PHE A 50 5.00 -9.69 -11.30
CA PHE A 50 6.15 -10.55 -11.60
C PHE A 50 5.78 -11.66 -12.58
N ILE A 51 4.64 -12.32 -12.37
CA ILE A 51 4.12 -13.34 -13.30
C ILE A 51 3.88 -12.71 -14.68
N GLY A 52 3.13 -11.61 -14.76
CA GLY A 52 2.82 -10.96 -16.05
C GLY A 52 4.07 -10.55 -16.86
N VAL A 53 5.10 -10.04 -16.19
CA VAL A 53 6.35 -9.64 -16.85
C VAL A 53 7.22 -10.84 -17.25
N THR A 54 7.14 -11.97 -16.54
CA THR A 54 8.00 -13.15 -16.79
C THR A 54 7.37 -14.20 -17.69
N THR A 55 6.09 -14.51 -17.50
CA THR A 55 5.35 -15.52 -18.27
C THR A 55 4.50 -14.92 -19.38
N GLY A 56 4.42 -13.59 -19.43
CA GLY A 56 3.50 -12.86 -20.28
C GLY A 56 2.17 -12.59 -19.58
N TRP A 57 1.48 -11.55 -20.04
CA TRP A 57 0.21 -11.12 -19.45
C TRP A 57 -0.97 -11.89 -20.02
N ASP A 58 -1.91 -12.20 -19.14
CA ASP A 58 -3.24 -12.70 -19.48
C ASP A 58 -4.32 -11.91 -18.70
N ASN A 59 -5.58 -12.14 -19.06
CA ASN A 59 -6.72 -11.45 -18.47
C ASN A 59 -6.82 -11.66 -16.95
N GLY A 60 -6.53 -12.87 -16.44
CA GLY A 60 -6.60 -13.19 -15.03
C GLY A 60 -5.50 -12.49 -14.23
N THR A 61 -4.25 -12.61 -14.68
CA THR A 61 -3.11 -11.95 -14.04
C THR A 61 -3.26 -10.43 -14.01
N PHE A 62 -3.70 -9.83 -15.12
CA PHE A 62 -3.95 -8.39 -15.18
C PHE A 62 -5.10 -7.95 -14.25
N ARG A 63 -6.19 -8.72 -14.17
CA ARG A 63 -7.30 -8.44 -13.24
C ARG A 63 -6.83 -8.45 -11.79
N ALA A 64 -6.06 -9.46 -11.40
CA ALA A 64 -5.52 -9.59 -10.05
C ALA A 64 -4.58 -8.41 -9.72
N PHE A 65 -3.63 -8.12 -10.61
CA PHE A 65 -2.72 -6.99 -10.47
C PHE A 65 -3.45 -5.65 -10.29
N TYR A 66 -4.40 -5.35 -11.17
CA TYR A 66 -5.11 -4.08 -11.18
C TYR A 66 -6.04 -3.94 -9.97
N LEU A 67 -6.82 -4.98 -9.64
CA LEU A 67 -7.74 -4.95 -8.50
C LEU A 67 -6.98 -4.81 -7.18
N LEU A 68 -6.01 -5.70 -6.95
CA LEU A 68 -5.34 -5.80 -5.66
C LEU A 68 -4.41 -4.61 -5.43
N GLY A 69 -3.67 -4.20 -6.46
CA GLY A 69 -2.72 -3.10 -6.39
C GLY A 69 -3.37 -1.73 -6.50
N ALA A 70 -4.04 -1.47 -7.62
CA ALA A 70 -4.51 -0.12 -7.97
C ALA A 70 -5.84 0.26 -7.31
N ILE A 71 -6.70 -0.71 -6.99
CA ILE A 71 -8.02 -0.41 -6.40
C ILE A 71 -8.03 -0.61 -4.88
N LEU A 72 -7.52 -1.74 -4.38
CA LEU A 72 -7.74 -2.12 -2.98
C LEU A 72 -6.60 -1.71 -2.03
N SER A 73 -5.34 -1.90 -2.41
CA SER A 73 -4.21 -1.74 -1.48
C SER A 73 -4.19 -0.36 -0.79
N VAL A 74 -4.31 0.72 -1.56
CA VAL A 74 -4.15 2.09 -1.03
C VAL A 74 -5.30 2.53 -0.11
N PRO A 75 -6.60 2.35 -0.46
CA PRO A 75 -7.70 2.65 0.46
C PRO A 75 -7.63 1.90 1.80
N TRP A 76 -7.27 0.62 1.77
CA TRP A 76 -7.17 -0.18 2.98
C TRP A 76 -5.97 0.23 3.84
N LEU A 77 -4.88 0.70 3.22
CA LEU A 77 -3.76 1.30 3.94
C LEU A 77 -4.21 2.60 4.63
N ALA A 78 -4.95 3.45 3.92
CA ALA A 78 -5.49 4.71 4.44
C ALA A 78 -6.48 4.51 5.59
N LEU A 79 -7.27 3.43 5.57
CA LEU A 79 -8.17 3.07 6.66
C LEU A 79 -7.45 2.93 8.00
N GLY A 80 -6.25 2.34 8.03
CA GLY A 80 -5.48 2.25 9.28
C GLY A 80 -5.05 3.61 9.80
N THR A 81 -4.76 4.57 8.92
CA THR A 81 -4.52 5.98 9.31
C THR A 81 -5.78 6.62 9.89
N ILE A 82 -6.95 6.35 9.32
CA ILE A 82 -8.23 6.84 9.86
C ILE A 82 -8.50 6.27 11.25
N TYR A 83 -8.27 4.98 11.47
CA TYR A 83 -8.39 4.37 12.80
C TYR A 83 -7.50 5.03 13.84
N LEU A 84 -6.28 5.44 13.47
CA LEU A 84 -5.35 6.12 14.37
C LEU A 84 -5.79 7.55 14.72
N ILE A 85 -6.26 8.31 13.74
CA ILE A 85 -6.56 9.75 13.93
C ILE A 85 -7.96 9.94 14.52
N HIS A 86 -8.95 9.20 14.04
CA HIS A 86 -10.37 9.41 14.32
C HIS A 86 -10.97 8.34 15.24
N GLY A 87 -10.19 7.33 15.63
CA GLY A 87 -10.62 6.26 16.54
C GLY A 87 -11.56 5.23 15.91
N ASN A 88 -12.02 4.30 16.76
CA ASN A 88 -12.71 3.08 16.31
C ASN A 88 -14.10 3.29 15.69
N THR A 89 -14.86 4.30 16.13
CA THR A 89 -16.23 4.52 15.65
C THR A 89 -16.24 4.95 14.19
N ILE A 90 -15.45 5.96 13.84
CA ILE A 90 -15.32 6.45 12.47
C ILE A 90 -14.60 5.39 11.61
N GLY A 91 -13.51 4.82 12.13
CA GLY A 91 -12.78 3.77 11.42
C GLY A 91 -13.66 2.57 11.04
N ARG A 92 -14.56 2.12 11.92
CA ARG A 92 -15.47 1.00 11.61
C ARG A 92 -16.50 1.34 10.55
N ARG A 93 -17.03 2.56 10.54
CA ARG A 93 -17.95 3.03 9.48
C ARG A 93 -17.25 3.04 8.13
N VAL A 94 -16.06 3.64 8.06
CA VAL A 94 -15.26 3.68 6.83
C VAL A 94 -14.86 2.28 6.39
N GLN A 95 -14.54 1.38 7.33
CA GLN A 95 -14.25 -0.02 7.02
C GLN A 95 -15.42 -0.70 6.30
N TRP A 96 -16.65 -0.55 6.79
CA TRP A 96 -17.81 -1.14 6.12
C TRP A 96 -18.04 -0.56 4.72
N CYS A 97 -17.86 0.75 4.55
CA CYS A 97 -17.87 1.38 3.23
C CYS A 97 -16.79 0.79 2.31
N LEU A 98 -15.59 0.55 2.83
CA LEU A 98 -14.48 -0.06 2.07
C LEU A 98 -14.72 -1.51 1.74
N VAL A 99 -15.37 -2.29 2.60
CA VAL A 99 -15.79 -3.66 2.29
C VAL A 99 -16.78 -3.64 1.12
N ALA A 100 -17.80 -2.78 1.17
CA ALA A 100 -18.77 -2.64 0.08
C ALA A 100 -18.10 -2.18 -1.23
N PHE A 101 -17.21 -1.18 -1.15
CA PHE A 101 -16.40 -0.73 -2.29
C PHE A 101 -15.53 -1.85 -2.87
N SER A 102 -14.91 -2.67 -2.01
CA SER A 102 -14.07 -3.79 -2.43
C SER A 102 -14.88 -4.86 -3.15
N GLY A 103 -16.09 -5.17 -2.65
CA GLY A 103 -17.03 -6.08 -3.31
C GLY A 103 -17.47 -5.56 -4.68
N MET A 104 -17.79 -4.27 -4.78
CA MET A 104 -18.15 -3.63 -6.05
C MET A 104 -16.98 -3.65 -7.04
N ALA A 105 -15.77 -3.34 -6.60
CA ALA A 105 -14.57 -3.39 -7.42
C ALA A 105 -14.25 -4.81 -7.92
N LEU A 106 -14.38 -5.81 -7.05
CA LEU A 106 -14.22 -7.20 -7.41
C LEU A 106 -15.25 -7.60 -8.47
N GLY A 107 -16.53 -7.28 -8.25
CA GLY A 107 -17.61 -7.54 -9.21
C GLY A 107 -17.34 -6.89 -10.57
N ALA A 108 -17.01 -5.60 -10.58
CA ALA A 108 -16.68 -4.85 -11.79
C ALA A 108 -15.48 -5.45 -12.55
N MET A 109 -14.44 -5.90 -11.84
CA MET A 109 -13.27 -6.52 -12.46
C MET A 109 -13.56 -7.91 -13.01
N LEU A 110 -14.39 -8.70 -12.33
CA LEU A 110 -14.78 -10.04 -12.80
C LEU A 110 -15.68 -9.98 -14.04
N THR A 111 -16.58 -8.99 -14.11
CA THR A 111 -17.55 -8.86 -15.21
C THR A 111 -17.08 -8.00 -16.37
N CYS A 112 -16.05 -7.16 -16.18
CA CYS A 112 -15.59 -6.29 -17.27
C CYS A 112 -15.04 -7.08 -18.46
N ALA A 113 -15.47 -6.70 -19.67
CA ALA A 113 -14.83 -7.16 -20.90
C ALA A 113 -13.47 -6.48 -21.03
N ILE A 114 -12.41 -7.29 -21.06
CA ILE A 114 -11.06 -6.81 -21.31
C ILE A 114 -10.84 -6.83 -22.82
N ALA A 115 -10.35 -5.72 -23.38
CA ALA A 115 -10.10 -5.64 -24.81
C ALA A 115 -9.09 -6.72 -25.25
N PRO A 116 -9.32 -7.38 -26.39
CA PRO A 116 -8.35 -8.34 -26.94
C PRO A 116 -7.04 -7.62 -27.26
N GLY A 117 -5.91 -8.23 -26.90
CA GLY A 117 -4.58 -7.63 -27.14
C GLY A 117 -3.65 -7.59 -25.91
N ILE A 118 -4.05 -8.15 -24.78
CA ILE A 118 -3.08 -8.48 -23.72
C ILE A 118 -2.22 -9.63 -24.23
N ALA A 119 -1.07 -9.30 -24.82
CA ALA A 119 -0.10 -10.27 -25.33
C ALA A 119 1.32 -9.74 -25.10
N GLY A 120 2.22 -10.63 -24.67
CA GLY A 120 3.61 -10.31 -24.39
C GLY A 120 3.87 -9.95 -22.92
N SER A 121 5.09 -9.47 -22.64
CA SER A 121 5.58 -9.17 -21.29
C SER A 121 5.42 -7.71 -20.87
N ALA A 122 5.04 -6.83 -21.80
CA ALA A 122 4.85 -5.41 -21.54
C ALA A 122 3.60 -5.17 -20.69
N ILE A 123 3.68 -4.23 -19.75
CA ILE A 123 2.60 -3.98 -18.78
C ILE A 123 1.38 -3.39 -19.52
N PRO A 124 0.20 -4.04 -19.46
CA PRO A 124 -0.97 -3.53 -20.18
C PRO A 124 -1.44 -2.18 -19.64
N VAL A 125 -1.72 -1.24 -20.54
CA VAL A 125 -2.17 0.10 -20.17
C VAL A 125 -3.66 0.05 -19.87
N GLY A 126 -4.06 0.31 -18.62
CA GLY A 126 -5.45 0.20 -18.17
C GLY A 126 -6.47 0.95 -19.03
N LYS A 127 -6.13 2.13 -19.59
CA LYS A 127 -7.05 2.89 -20.47
C LYS A 127 -7.35 2.21 -21.80
N GLU A 128 -6.44 1.34 -22.26
CA GLU A 128 -6.51 0.65 -23.55
C GLU A 128 -7.27 -0.67 -23.42
N VAL A 129 -7.19 -1.30 -22.23
CA VAL A 129 -7.75 -2.65 -22.01
C VAL A 129 -8.95 -2.70 -21.07
N LEU A 130 -9.19 -1.66 -20.24
CA LEU A 130 -10.31 -1.63 -19.29
C LEU A 130 -11.39 -0.59 -19.66
N PRO A 131 -12.67 -0.94 -19.42
CA PRO A 131 -13.76 0.01 -19.49
C PRO A 131 -13.63 1.09 -18.41
N VAL A 132 -14.48 2.12 -18.50
CA VAL A 132 -14.40 3.31 -17.64
C VAL A 132 -14.57 2.97 -16.16
N LEU A 133 -15.50 2.07 -15.81
CA LEU A 133 -15.85 1.78 -14.42
C LEU A 133 -14.66 1.30 -13.57
N PRO A 134 -13.92 0.22 -13.92
CA PRO A 134 -12.72 -0.18 -13.19
C PRO A 134 -11.68 0.93 -13.01
N ARG A 135 -11.51 1.78 -14.03
CA ARG A 135 -10.55 2.88 -14.00
C ARG A 135 -10.97 3.98 -13.04
N VAL A 136 -12.26 4.32 -13.00
CA VAL A 136 -12.80 5.29 -12.05
C VAL A 136 -12.67 4.74 -10.62
N LEU A 137 -12.94 3.46 -10.42
CA LEU A 137 -12.74 2.83 -9.11
C LEU A 137 -11.28 2.89 -8.67
N ALA A 138 -10.33 2.57 -9.54
CA ALA A 138 -8.90 2.71 -9.25
C ALA A 138 -8.51 4.16 -8.92
N ALA A 139 -8.94 5.12 -9.72
CA ALA A 139 -8.66 6.54 -9.51
C ALA A 139 -9.24 7.03 -8.18
N SER A 140 -10.48 6.65 -7.85
CA SER A 140 -11.13 7.03 -6.59
C SER A 140 -10.46 6.38 -5.39
N GLY A 141 -10.16 5.07 -5.45
CA GLY A 141 -9.55 4.34 -4.35
C GLY A 141 -8.13 4.83 -4.07
N SER A 142 -7.28 4.80 -5.08
CA SER A 142 -5.89 5.24 -4.94
C SER A 142 -5.79 6.73 -4.66
N GLY A 143 -6.55 7.57 -5.36
CA GLY A 143 -6.50 9.02 -5.20
C GLY A 143 -6.96 9.47 -3.81
N LEU A 144 -8.14 9.02 -3.37
CA LEU A 144 -8.66 9.39 -2.05
C LEU A 144 -7.82 8.77 -0.91
N GLY A 145 -7.40 7.52 -1.07
CA GLY A 145 -6.53 6.86 -0.09
C GLY A 145 -5.18 7.56 0.06
N ALA A 146 -4.55 7.94 -1.05
CA ALA A 146 -3.29 8.70 -1.04
C ALA A 146 -3.46 10.06 -0.36
N LEU A 147 -4.54 10.79 -0.64
CA LEU A 147 -4.83 12.07 0.02
C LEU A 147 -4.95 11.91 1.54
N VAL A 148 -5.68 10.89 2.01
CA VAL A 148 -5.82 10.59 3.44
C VAL A 148 -4.47 10.29 4.08
N ILE A 149 -3.61 9.52 3.42
CA ILE A 149 -2.27 9.19 3.93
C ILE A 149 -1.39 10.44 3.98
N ILE A 150 -1.35 11.24 2.91
CA ILE A 150 -0.52 12.46 2.82
C ILE A 150 -0.96 13.49 3.86
N ILE A 151 -2.27 13.78 3.94
CA ILE A 151 -2.82 14.72 4.91
C ILE A 151 -2.61 14.21 6.33
N GLY A 152 -2.90 12.93 6.58
CA GLY A 152 -2.71 12.31 7.89
C GLY A 152 -1.26 12.37 8.36
N ALA A 153 -0.30 12.12 7.45
CA ALA A 153 1.12 12.23 7.73
C ALA A 153 1.56 13.67 7.99
N ALA A 154 1.10 14.64 7.18
CA ALA A 154 1.42 16.06 7.34
C ALA A 154 0.89 16.60 8.69
N LEU A 155 -0.37 16.33 9.02
CA LEU A 155 -0.96 16.71 10.31
C LEU A 155 -0.22 16.07 11.49
N SER A 156 0.18 14.80 11.35
CA SER A 156 0.96 14.11 12.39
C SER A 156 2.36 14.70 12.58
N ALA A 157 3.03 15.06 11.48
CA ALA A 157 4.34 15.70 11.53
C ALA A 157 4.29 17.08 12.21
N ILE A 158 3.32 17.93 11.83
CA ILE A 158 3.11 19.24 12.44
C ILE A 158 2.84 19.13 13.95
N ARG A 159 2.09 18.11 14.37
CA ARG A 159 1.77 17.87 15.78
C ARG A 159 3.00 17.45 16.60
N TRP A 160 3.85 16.56 16.06
CA TRP A 160 5.01 16.03 16.79
C TRP A 160 6.28 16.89 16.71
N MET A 161 6.36 17.82 15.76
CA MET A 161 7.41 18.86 15.78
C MET A 161 7.39 19.72 17.04
N ARG A 162 6.30 19.67 17.83
CA ARG A 162 6.13 20.43 19.07
C ARG A 162 6.38 19.61 20.35
N GLU A 163 6.62 18.30 20.24
CA GLU A 163 6.85 17.41 21.40
C GLU A 163 8.34 17.03 21.50
N PRO A 164 9.07 17.46 22.54
CA PRO A 164 10.46 17.05 22.74
C PRO A 164 10.53 15.57 23.17
N GLY A 165 11.29 14.76 22.43
CA GLY A 165 11.56 13.37 22.81
C GLY A 165 12.06 12.47 21.67
N THR A 166 12.95 11.52 21.99
CA THR A 166 13.50 10.54 21.03
C THR A 166 12.43 9.65 20.41
N VAL A 167 11.37 9.31 21.17
CA VAL A 167 10.21 8.53 20.70
C VAL A 167 9.36 9.32 19.69
N ALA A 168 9.12 10.61 19.95
CA ALA A 168 8.39 11.49 19.03
C ALA A 168 9.15 11.67 17.70
N ARG A 169 10.47 11.89 17.76
CA ARG A 169 11.34 12.00 16.58
C ARG A 169 11.31 10.72 15.73
N ARG A 170 11.35 9.54 16.36
CA ARG A 170 11.33 8.25 15.65
C ARG A 170 9.98 7.98 14.97
N ARG A 171 8.86 8.35 15.60
CA ARG A 171 7.52 8.27 15.01
C ARG A 171 7.36 9.26 13.85
N ALA A 172 7.91 10.46 13.96
CA ALA A 172 7.90 11.45 12.88
C ALA A 172 8.69 10.97 11.65
N ILE A 173 9.88 10.40 11.84
CA ILE A 173 10.69 9.80 10.76
C ILE A 173 9.94 8.63 10.09
N ALA A 174 9.32 7.76 10.87
CA ALA A 174 8.52 6.65 10.34
C ALA A 174 7.34 7.13 9.48
N ASN A 175 6.58 8.11 9.96
CA ASN A 175 5.47 8.69 9.19
C ASN A 175 5.94 9.43 7.94
N ALA A 176 7.08 10.12 8.00
CA ALA A 176 7.68 10.78 6.84
C ALA A 176 8.12 9.76 5.78
N LEU A 177 8.71 8.63 6.18
CA LEU A 177 9.07 7.55 5.27
C LEU A 177 7.83 6.91 4.64
N ILE A 178 6.77 6.65 5.42
CA ILE A 178 5.51 6.12 4.88
C ILE A 178 4.89 7.10 3.88
N ALA A 179 4.88 8.40 4.18
CA ALA A 179 4.37 9.43 3.28
C ALA A 179 5.20 9.53 2.00
N LEU A 180 6.53 9.55 2.13
CA LEU A 180 7.45 9.59 1.00
C LEU A 180 7.29 8.37 0.10
N GLY A 181 7.24 7.18 0.67
CA GLY A 181 6.99 5.96 -0.10
C GLY A 181 5.63 5.98 -0.80
N THR A 182 4.59 6.51 -0.15
CA THR A 182 3.26 6.69 -0.76
C THR A 182 3.28 7.69 -1.91
N LEU A 183 4.04 8.78 -1.79
CA LEU A 183 4.25 9.75 -2.87
C LEU A 183 5.00 9.13 -4.06
N ILE A 184 6.03 8.31 -3.80
CA ILE A 184 6.77 7.59 -4.84
C ILE A 184 5.83 6.62 -5.59
N LEU A 185 5.03 5.84 -4.85
CA LEU A 185 4.02 4.95 -5.43
C LEU A 185 2.96 5.69 -6.25
N SER A 186 2.47 6.83 -5.74
CA SER A 186 1.46 7.65 -6.42
C SER A 186 2.04 8.37 -7.66
N GLY A 187 3.32 8.73 -7.61
CA GLY A 187 4.04 9.39 -8.71
C GLY A 187 4.43 8.45 -9.85
N GLY A 188 4.44 7.14 -9.63
CA GLY A 188 4.80 6.15 -10.65
C GLY A 188 3.97 6.24 -11.94
N GLY A 189 2.69 6.63 -11.84
CA GLY A 189 1.82 6.89 -12.99
C GLY A 189 2.04 8.24 -13.68
N LEU A 190 2.55 9.26 -12.97
CA LEU A 190 2.85 10.58 -13.52
C LEU A 190 4.19 10.61 -14.29
N ILE A 191 5.15 9.78 -13.86
CA ILE A 191 6.51 9.71 -14.43
C ILE A 191 6.57 8.85 -15.70
N GLN A 192 5.49 8.12 -16.05
CA GLN A 192 5.35 7.31 -17.27
C GLN A 192 5.56 8.09 -18.59
N GLY A 193 5.56 9.42 -18.56
CA GLY A 193 5.80 10.26 -19.74
C GLY A 193 7.27 10.54 -20.07
N ILE A 194 8.23 10.25 -19.17
CA ILE A 194 9.64 10.68 -19.31
C ILE A 194 10.61 9.49 -19.42
N VAL A 195 10.32 8.37 -18.75
CA VAL A 195 11.09 7.12 -18.79
C VAL A 195 10.15 6.04 -19.33
N GLY A 196 10.67 5.06 -20.09
CA GLY A 196 9.86 3.97 -20.65
C GLY A 196 8.82 3.43 -19.65
N LYS A 197 7.56 3.34 -20.10
CA LYS A 197 6.36 3.19 -19.25
C LYS A 197 6.48 2.10 -18.19
N ASP A 198 7.08 0.97 -18.55
CA ASP A 198 7.11 -0.25 -17.74
C ASP A 198 8.24 -0.21 -16.71
N THR A 199 9.39 0.33 -17.10
CA THR A 199 10.55 0.51 -16.22
C THR A 199 10.28 1.58 -15.16
N ALA A 200 9.69 2.72 -15.54
CA ALA A 200 9.35 3.80 -14.60
C ALA A 200 8.35 3.31 -13.53
N PHE A 201 7.35 2.54 -13.96
CA PHE A 201 6.36 1.95 -13.07
C PHE A 201 6.99 0.92 -12.13
N THR A 202 7.78 -0.01 -12.64
CA THR A 202 8.35 -1.09 -11.81
C THR A 202 9.40 -0.56 -10.82
N VAL A 203 10.20 0.44 -11.21
CA VAL A 203 11.17 1.11 -10.32
C VAL A 203 10.46 1.87 -9.21
N SER A 204 9.44 2.68 -9.54
CA SER A 204 8.68 3.43 -8.53
C SER A 204 7.94 2.49 -7.58
N LEU A 205 7.41 1.36 -8.06
CA LEU A 205 6.80 0.34 -7.23
C LEU A 205 7.79 -0.27 -6.23
N ALA A 206 8.94 -0.74 -6.71
CA ALA A 206 9.98 -1.38 -5.89
C ALA A 206 10.58 -0.40 -4.86
N LEU A 207 10.87 0.83 -5.29
CA LEU A 207 11.41 1.88 -4.42
C LEU A 207 10.36 2.31 -3.39
N GLY A 208 9.14 2.59 -3.84
CA GLY A 208 8.03 3.05 -3.00
C GLY A 208 7.74 2.07 -1.87
N ILE A 209 7.58 0.77 -2.18
CA ILE A 209 7.30 -0.23 -1.15
C ILE A 209 8.47 -0.41 -0.17
N SER A 210 9.70 -0.35 -0.66
CA SER A 210 10.90 -0.45 0.19
C SER A 210 10.98 0.71 1.19
N VAL A 211 10.65 1.93 0.74
CA VAL A 211 10.63 3.12 1.60
C VAL A 211 9.50 3.04 2.64
N ILE A 212 8.30 2.58 2.26
CA ILE A 212 7.20 2.33 3.21
C ILE A 212 7.63 1.28 4.25
N TYR A 213 8.26 0.19 3.81
CA TYR A 213 8.72 -0.88 4.70
C TYR A 213 9.77 -0.39 5.70
N ALA A 214 10.75 0.39 5.24
CA ALA A 214 11.74 1.02 6.10
C ALA A 214 11.07 1.91 7.17
N GLY A 215 10.07 2.71 6.78
CA GLY A 215 9.26 3.50 7.72
C GLY A 215 8.58 2.63 8.78
N PHE A 216 8.01 1.49 8.39
CA PHE A 216 7.38 0.54 9.31
C PHE A 216 8.38 -0.10 10.30
N LEU A 217 9.57 -0.47 9.84
CA LEU A 217 10.63 -1.00 10.72
C LEU A 217 11.05 0.04 11.77
N VAL A 218 11.21 1.30 11.36
CA VAL A 218 11.52 2.42 12.27
C VAL A 218 10.42 2.64 13.31
N ALA A 219 9.15 2.54 12.91
CA ALA A 219 8.01 2.62 13.84
C ALA A 219 7.98 1.46 14.83
N SER A 220 8.29 0.25 14.38
CA SER A 220 8.22 -0.98 15.19
C SER A 220 9.31 -1.06 16.26
N GLY A 221 10.53 -0.60 15.94
CA GLY A 221 11.62 -0.52 16.92
C GLY A 221 11.36 0.47 18.06
N ALA A 222 10.48 1.46 17.88
CA ALA A 222 10.14 2.45 18.91
C ALA A 222 9.31 1.85 20.06
N GLY A 223 8.56 0.78 19.81
CA GLY A 223 7.74 0.10 20.82
C GLY A 223 8.53 -0.83 21.73
N GLN A 224 9.67 -1.37 21.28
CA GLN A 224 10.50 -2.30 22.05
C GLN A 224 11.43 -1.56 23.04
N GLY A 225 12.01 -0.42 22.65
CA GLY A 225 12.91 0.35 23.52
C GLY A 225 12.20 1.01 24.71
N ALA A 226 10.91 1.34 24.59
CA ALA A 226 10.13 1.90 25.70
C ALA A 226 9.70 0.84 26.72
N ASN A 227 9.58 -0.42 26.31
CA ASN A 227 9.14 -1.54 27.16
C ASN A 227 10.30 -2.22 27.91
N GLN A 228 11.55 -1.79 27.68
CA GLN A 228 12.74 -2.32 28.34
C GLN A 228 13.31 -1.38 29.42
N VAL A 229 12.76 -0.18 29.58
CA VAL A 229 13.36 0.88 30.44
C VAL A 229 12.71 0.99 31.83
N GLU A 230 11.65 0.24 32.18
CA GLU A 230 11.14 0.23 33.56
C GLU A 230 10.34 -1.05 33.89
N PRO A 231 10.47 -1.69 35.10
CA PRO A 231 11.35 -1.39 36.23
C PRO A 231 12.24 -2.57 36.68
N SER A 232 13.48 -2.28 37.06
CA SER A 232 14.20 -3.07 38.08
C SER A 232 14.73 -2.13 39.17
N THR A 233 13.82 -1.43 39.83
CA THR A 233 14.09 -0.72 41.07
C THR A 233 12.94 -0.96 42.04
N SER A 234 13.02 -2.05 42.81
CA SER A 234 12.82 -2.07 44.26
C SER A 234 12.76 -3.51 44.81
N ASN A 235 13.59 -3.70 45.84
CA ASN A 235 13.69 -4.79 46.84
C ASN A 235 14.37 -6.09 46.44
#